data_AF-A0A7S8HU52-F1
#
_entry.id   AF-A0A7S8HU52-F1
#
_cell.length_a   1.000
_cell.length_b   1.000
_cell.length_c   1.000
_cell.angle_alpha   90.00
_cell.angle_beta   90.00
_cell.angle_gamma   90.00
#
_symmetry.space_group_name_H-M   'P 1'
#
loop_
_entity.id
_entity.type
_entity.pdbx_description
1 polymer ?
#
loop_
_entity_poly.entity_id
_entity_poly.type
_entity_poly.pdbx_seq_one_letter_code
_entity_poly.pdbx_strand_id
1 'polypeptide(L)'
;MLRKASFSALGLLLLQFANGNENENAERTQPDLKYAEDRAHMVFNEIHSAGRLWGSSLYHNGFGFFPATVPAGTMLYHGSQYNVTPSGLEWLAFDIEHSENFARSFRLKPGEGPPPSVPLPDKDKSEQDDGLLSEGSLREELRRRSERSTKENLPVRYNNKDEDVNIRGYLHLYQTTRDLSLLLIDGMSAGKTHMGTLDSQDLVLRANKDASEKMGERSRARELCELAAKWGLDGFVRMEIGVEVIKCDFSKDLDLVNIMRTEVRNDIMEDKGMDAFQWIRAVAERYDGIGADRLRIDFSSMVSGLFFPINISNTNPKRPDLKRLGAATPKELKDLKVYLKGVLSQPRRYTVNWQGVVDLIVSRYSKRIALMAYKRLPSHYFINEVEGATMTWYDAPTSPDDVTLEEEGSINRTANAIEECRVHYLRPALLVKEKWSMEDRLIYASLETVLGTICNTMYSVRRYILQASERDGNRDAELAEAVQHGRVAMQELMGELGWTTWRKPQACAPDELSVIAMWPFGTKEDHWDPGCRSIGTIQHPNGTYWDVLGLFN
;
A
#
# COMPACT_ATOMS: atom_id res chain seq x y z
N MET A 1 -44.88 26.79 56.39
CA MET A 1 -46.28 26.91 55.93
C MET A 1 -46.28 27.34 54.46
N LEU A 2 -46.80 26.48 53.56
CA LEU A 2 -47.58 26.74 52.31
C LEU A 2 -47.26 28.03 51.49
N ARG A 3 -47.00 28.07 50.17
CA ARG A 3 -47.52 27.38 48.95
C ARG A 3 -46.60 27.75 47.74
N LYS A 4 -46.25 26.88 46.77
CA LYS A 4 -46.89 26.64 45.43
C LYS A 4 -47.44 27.91 44.73
N ALA A 5 -47.33 28.18 43.42
CA ALA A 5 -46.82 27.55 42.21
C ALA A 5 -46.89 28.63 41.09
N SER A 6 -45.97 28.63 40.12
CA SER A 6 -46.18 28.42 38.65
C SER A 6 -46.77 29.53 37.78
N PHE A 7 -46.22 29.55 36.55
CA PHE A 7 -46.71 30.01 35.25
C PHE A 7 -46.13 31.30 34.62
N SER A 8 -45.56 31.02 33.45
CA SER A 8 -45.04 31.84 32.37
C SER A 8 -46.03 32.83 31.76
N ALA A 9 -45.52 33.92 31.16
CA ALA A 9 -45.78 34.26 29.75
C ALA A 9 -44.90 35.41 29.25
N LEU A 10 -44.49 35.23 27.99
CA LEU A 10 -43.72 36.05 27.05
C LEU A 10 -43.78 37.59 27.15
N GLY A 11 -42.62 38.19 26.86
CA GLY A 11 -42.50 38.99 25.63
C GLY A 11 -41.98 40.41 25.78
N LEU A 12 -40.70 40.62 25.48
CA LEU A 12 -40.27 41.85 24.80
C LEU A 12 -38.99 41.60 24.00
N LEU A 13 -39.17 41.75 22.69
CA LEU A 13 -38.19 41.73 21.62
C LEU A 13 -37.14 42.82 21.85
N LEU A 14 -35.86 42.46 21.85
CA LEU A 14 -34.75 43.38 21.56
C LEU A 14 -33.94 42.76 20.42
N LEU A 15 -34.11 43.34 19.23
CA LEU A 15 -33.22 43.14 18.09
C LEU A 15 -31.82 43.65 18.46
N GLN A 16 -30.90 42.74 18.72
CA GLN A 16 -29.46 43.03 18.59
C GLN A 16 -28.97 42.44 17.28
N PHE A 17 -28.53 43.33 16.39
CA PHE A 17 -27.72 42.99 15.23
C PHE A 17 -26.39 42.39 15.72
N ALA A 18 -26.26 41.07 15.67
CA ALA A 18 -24.98 40.39 15.81
C ALA A 18 -24.37 40.23 14.42
N ASN A 19 -23.53 41.19 14.05
CA ASN A 19 -22.51 41.01 13.03
C ASN A 19 -21.33 40.35 13.74
N GLY A 20 -21.21 39.02 13.65
CA GLY A 20 -20.16 38.28 14.37
C GLY A 20 -19.96 36.88 13.79
N ASN A 21 -18.77 36.67 13.21
CA ASN A 21 -18.15 35.41 12.80
C ASN A 21 -18.81 34.11 13.31
N GLU A 22 -19.76 33.57 12.55
CA GLU A 22 -20.10 32.15 12.61
C GLU A 22 -19.14 31.39 11.67
N ASN A 23 -18.06 30.78 12.23
CA ASN A 23 -17.44 29.52 11.77
C ASN A 23 -15.98 29.24 12.22
N GLU A 24 -15.48 29.82 13.33
CA GLU A 24 -14.16 29.40 13.87
C GLU A 24 -14.21 28.27 14.91
N ASN A 25 -15.39 27.80 15.32
CA ASN A 25 -15.56 26.76 16.35
C ASN A 25 -16.13 25.42 15.84
N ALA A 26 -16.07 25.13 14.54
CA ALA A 26 -16.36 23.77 14.08
C ALA A 26 -15.17 22.87 14.45
N GLU A 27 -15.36 21.97 15.42
CA GLU A 27 -14.33 21.02 15.89
C GLU A 27 -13.62 20.35 14.70
N ARG A 28 -12.28 20.24 14.80
CA ARG A 28 -11.46 19.64 13.75
C ARG A 28 -11.71 18.15 13.71
N THR A 29 -11.74 17.58 12.50
CA THR A 29 -11.78 16.14 12.29
C THR A 29 -10.52 15.51 12.91
N GLN A 30 -10.68 14.61 13.87
CA GLN A 30 -9.60 13.90 14.57
C GLN A 30 -9.68 12.39 14.30
N PRO A 31 -8.58 11.64 14.44
CA PRO A 31 -8.66 10.19 14.43
C PRO A 31 -9.39 9.68 15.68
N ASP A 32 -10.07 8.56 15.55
CA ASP A 32 -10.95 8.01 16.58
C ASP A 32 -10.87 6.48 16.62
N LEU A 33 -10.87 5.92 17.84
CA LEU A 33 -10.77 4.47 18.07
C LEU A 33 -11.88 3.69 17.37
N LYS A 34 -13.10 4.24 17.33
CA LYS A 34 -14.23 3.60 16.66
C LYS A 34 -13.93 3.34 15.19
N TYR A 35 -13.28 4.26 14.50
CA TYR A 35 -12.96 4.09 13.07
C TYR A 35 -11.78 3.15 12.86
N ALA A 36 -10.84 3.09 13.81
CA ALA A 36 -9.79 2.08 13.81
C ALA A 36 -10.36 0.66 13.98
N GLU A 37 -11.40 0.49 14.80
CA GLU A 37 -12.11 -0.78 15.00
C GLU A 37 -13.01 -1.12 13.78
N ASP A 38 -13.87 -0.19 13.34
CA ASP A 38 -14.78 -0.38 12.21
C ASP A 38 -14.04 -0.75 10.91
N ARG A 39 -12.80 -0.26 10.75
CA ARG A 39 -11.96 -0.46 9.55
C ARG A 39 -10.73 -1.32 9.85
N ALA A 40 -10.76 -2.09 10.95
CA ALA A 40 -9.64 -2.86 11.45
C ALA A 40 -8.97 -3.74 10.38
N HIS A 41 -9.76 -4.38 9.52
CA HIS A 41 -9.24 -5.27 8.48
C HIS A 41 -8.48 -4.49 7.39
N MET A 42 -8.92 -3.27 7.06
CA MET A 42 -8.20 -2.40 6.12
C MET A 42 -6.90 -1.87 6.74
N VAL A 43 -6.95 -1.44 8.01
CA VAL A 43 -5.76 -0.97 8.76
C VAL A 43 -4.73 -2.08 8.88
N PHE A 44 -5.16 -3.31 9.20
CA PHE A 44 -4.28 -4.48 9.27
C PHE A 44 -3.56 -4.73 7.93
N ASN A 45 -4.30 -4.68 6.82
CA ASN A 45 -3.73 -4.86 5.49
C ASN A 45 -2.82 -3.71 5.07
N GLU A 46 -3.13 -2.47 5.45
CA GLU A 46 -2.28 -1.29 5.25
C GLU A 46 -0.94 -1.44 5.97
N ILE A 47 -0.95 -1.86 7.24
CA ILE A 47 0.29 -2.15 8.00
C ILE A 47 1.07 -3.30 7.39
N HIS A 48 0.39 -4.39 7.00
CA HIS A 48 1.04 -5.54 6.35
C HIS A 48 1.68 -5.14 5.01
N SER A 49 1.07 -4.21 4.27
CA SER A 49 1.49 -3.85 2.91
C SER A 49 2.45 -2.67 2.85
N ALA A 50 2.54 -1.85 3.90
CA ALA A 50 3.43 -0.70 3.94
C ALA A 50 4.88 -1.09 3.60
N GLY A 51 5.43 -0.47 2.55
CA GLY A 51 6.80 -0.79 2.11
C GLY A 51 6.92 -2.05 1.23
N ARG A 52 5.82 -2.76 0.93
CA ARG A 52 5.80 -4.02 0.18
C ARG A 52 5.03 -3.87 -1.13
N LEU A 53 5.71 -4.09 -2.25
CA LEU A 53 5.14 -3.86 -3.57
C LEU A 53 3.91 -4.75 -3.84
N TRP A 54 3.90 -6.02 -3.42
CA TRP A 54 2.77 -6.93 -3.68
C TRP A 54 1.46 -6.44 -3.05
N GLY A 55 1.52 -6.10 -1.76
CA GLY A 55 0.35 -5.63 -1.03
C GLY A 55 -0.12 -4.26 -1.52
N SER A 56 0.83 -3.35 -1.75
CA SER A 56 0.57 -2.02 -2.31
C SER A 56 -0.02 -2.09 -3.72
N SER A 57 0.30 -3.11 -4.54
CA SER A 57 -0.30 -3.31 -5.86
C SER A 57 -1.77 -3.78 -5.78
N LEU A 58 -2.14 -4.63 -4.81
CA LEU A 58 -3.54 -5.01 -4.58
C LEU A 58 -4.36 -3.84 -4.02
N TYR A 59 -3.83 -3.16 -3.02
CA TYR A 59 -4.47 -2.04 -2.33
C TYR A 59 -3.91 -0.69 -2.81
N HIS A 60 -3.96 -0.48 -4.13
CA HIS A 60 -3.20 0.56 -4.82
C HIS A 60 -3.54 2.01 -4.48
N ASN A 61 -4.70 2.30 -3.88
CA ASN A 61 -5.06 3.67 -3.53
C ASN A 61 -4.31 4.21 -2.31
N GLY A 62 -4.04 3.35 -1.32
CA GLY A 62 -3.37 3.70 -0.05
C GLY A 62 -4.12 4.77 0.78
N PHE A 63 -4.04 4.69 2.10
CA PHE A 63 -4.59 5.72 3.00
C PHE A 63 -3.55 6.26 3.99
N GLY A 64 -2.41 5.58 4.07
CA GLY A 64 -1.39 5.78 5.07
C GLY A 64 -0.29 6.75 4.65
N PHE A 65 0.22 7.42 5.66
CA PHE A 65 1.39 8.27 5.64
C PHE A 65 2.32 7.78 6.74
N PHE A 66 3.48 7.28 6.36
CA PHE A 66 4.42 6.67 7.30
C PHE A 66 5.73 7.44 7.32
N PRO A 67 6.13 8.01 8.46
CA PRO A 67 7.48 8.57 8.59
C PRO A 67 8.49 7.44 8.41
N ALA A 68 9.50 7.66 7.58
CA ALA A 68 10.46 6.63 7.23
C ALA A 68 11.89 7.17 7.18
N THR A 69 12.86 6.30 7.49
CA THR A 69 14.28 6.62 7.43
C THR A 69 14.96 5.77 6.37
N VAL A 70 15.71 6.39 5.47
CA VAL A 70 16.74 5.67 4.69
C VAL A 70 18.07 5.84 5.43
N PRO A 71 18.66 4.78 5.99
CA PRO A 71 19.87 4.89 6.81
C PRO A 71 21.05 5.46 6.04
N ALA A 72 22.01 6.05 6.76
CA ALA A 72 23.33 6.39 6.23
C ALA A 72 24.01 5.17 5.58
N GLY A 73 24.76 5.39 4.51
CA GLY A 73 25.46 4.34 3.75
C GLY A 73 24.60 3.57 2.75
N THR A 74 23.30 3.87 2.65
CA THR A 74 22.39 3.20 1.72
C THR A 74 22.71 3.57 0.28
N MET A 75 22.84 2.57 -0.58
CA MET A 75 23.01 2.77 -2.03
C MET A 75 21.66 3.02 -2.70
N LEU A 76 21.62 4.08 -3.51
CA LEU A 76 20.47 4.51 -4.30
C LEU A 76 20.90 4.77 -5.75
N TYR A 77 19.99 4.52 -6.68
CA TYR A 77 20.28 4.53 -8.11
C TYR A 77 19.45 5.60 -8.83
N HIS A 78 20.02 6.18 -9.89
CA HIS A 78 19.34 7.19 -10.70
C HIS A 78 19.73 7.03 -12.17
N GLY A 79 18.73 7.01 -13.05
CA GLY A 79 18.95 7.01 -14.49
C GLY A 79 18.80 8.42 -15.06
N SER A 80 19.80 8.85 -15.83
CA SER A 80 19.85 10.18 -16.43
C SER A 80 20.26 10.15 -17.91
N GLN A 81 20.06 11.26 -18.59
CA GLN A 81 20.68 11.55 -19.90
C GLN A 81 21.92 12.45 -19.77
N TYR A 82 22.32 12.75 -18.54
CA TYR A 82 23.41 13.65 -18.22
C TYR A 82 24.46 12.94 -17.38
N ASN A 83 25.74 13.25 -17.58
CA ASN A 83 26.84 12.69 -16.80
C ASN A 83 27.22 13.54 -15.58
N VAL A 84 26.26 14.30 -15.05
CA VAL A 84 26.47 15.23 -13.94
C VAL A 84 25.38 15.05 -12.89
N THR A 85 25.74 15.26 -11.63
CA THR A 85 24.79 15.23 -10.51
C THR A 85 23.70 16.30 -10.70
N PRO A 86 22.41 15.94 -10.58
CA PRO A 86 21.32 16.93 -10.57
C PRO A 86 21.52 17.96 -9.45
N SER A 87 21.23 19.22 -9.72
CA SER A 87 21.36 20.30 -8.73
C SER A 87 20.10 20.52 -7.88
N GLY A 88 18.98 19.88 -8.23
CA GLY A 88 17.68 20.07 -7.57
C GLY A 88 16.98 18.75 -7.28
N LEU A 89 15.65 18.80 -7.19
CA LEU A 89 14.84 17.60 -6.96
C LEU A 89 14.97 16.60 -8.12
N GLU A 90 15.08 15.32 -7.78
CA GLU A 90 15.10 14.20 -8.72
C GLU A 90 14.57 12.90 -8.07
N TRP A 91 14.44 11.84 -8.86
CA TRP A 91 14.07 10.50 -8.42
C TRP A 91 15.30 9.62 -8.24
N LEU A 92 15.32 8.90 -7.12
CA LEU A 92 16.19 7.78 -6.82
C LEU A 92 15.35 6.49 -6.76
N ALA A 93 15.97 5.34 -6.95
CA ALA A 93 15.35 4.04 -6.70
C ALA A 93 16.24 3.15 -5.84
N PHE A 94 15.61 2.17 -5.18
CA PHE A 94 16.33 1.12 -4.45
C PHE A 94 16.82 -0.01 -5.36
N ASP A 95 16.25 -0.16 -6.55
CA ASP A 95 16.57 -1.22 -7.50
C ASP A 95 17.35 -0.66 -8.70
N ILE A 96 18.44 -1.34 -9.05
CA ILE A 96 19.35 -0.92 -10.12
C ILE A 96 18.61 -0.93 -11.45
N GLU A 97 17.95 -2.06 -11.75
CA GLU A 97 17.27 -2.31 -13.02
C GLU A 97 16.13 -1.31 -13.24
N HIS A 98 15.47 -0.89 -12.16
CA HIS A 98 14.45 0.15 -12.23
C HIS A 98 15.06 1.48 -12.70
N SER A 99 16.23 1.88 -12.17
CA SER A 99 16.94 3.08 -12.63
C SER A 99 17.58 2.93 -14.01
N GLU A 100 18.06 1.75 -14.37
CA GLU A 100 18.67 1.47 -15.69
C GLU A 100 17.70 1.74 -16.84
N ASN A 101 16.41 1.45 -16.66
CA ASN A 101 15.40 1.78 -17.67
C ASN A 101 15.29 3.31 -17.93
N PHE A 102 15.72 4.16 -16.99
CA PHE A 102 15.80 5.61 -17.18
C PHE A 102 17.18 6.09 -17.68
N ALA A 103 18.19 5.20 -17.72
CA ALA A 103 19.57 5.47 -18.14
C ALA A 103 19.90 5.07 -19.59
N ARG A 104 18.92 5.02 -20.49
CA ARG A 104 19.10 4.40 -21.83
C ARG A 104 19.83 5.31 -22.83
N SER A 105 20.72 4.70 -23.61
CA SER A 105 21.35 5.31 -24.79
C SER A 105 20.71 4.85 -26.09
N PHE A 106 20.54 5.77 -27.05
CA PHE A 106 19.91 5.50 -28.34
C PHE A 106 20.41 6.45 -29.44
N ARG A 107 20.25 6.04 -30.70
CA ARG A 107 20.44 6.93 -31.86
C ARG A 107 19.12 7.61 -32.19
N LEU A 108 19.15 8.93 -32.30
CA LEU A 108 18.04 9.75 -32.74
C LEU A 108 18.25 10.11 -34.21
N LYS A 109 17.38 9.63 -35.10
CA LYS A 109 17.40 10.02 -36.51
C LYS A 109 16.69 11.35 -36.71
N PRO A 110 17.11 12.19 -37.68
CA PRO A 110 16.39 13.42 -38.01
C PRO A 110 14.91 13.14 -38.36
N GLY A 111 13.99 13.77 -37.63
CA GLY A 111 12.54 13.62 -37.83
C GLY A 111 11.89 12.46 -37.05
N GLU A 112 12.66 11.59 -36.41
CA GLU A 112 12.16 10.56 -35.50
C GLU A 112 12.17 11.05 -34.04
N GLY A 113 11.18 10.63 -33.25
CA GLY A 113 11.20 10.84 -31.79
C GLY A 113 12.16 9.85 -31.11
N PRO A 114 12.56 10.09 -29.85
CA PRO A 114 13.34 9.11 -29.11
C PRO A 114 12.57 7.77 -29.06
N PRO A 115 13.28 6.63 -29.13
CA PRO A 115 12.63 5.34 -29.19
C PRO A 115 11.81 5.11 -27.92
N PRO A 116 10.68 4.39 -28.02
CA PRO A 116 9.81 4.20 -26.88
C PRO A 116 10.56 3.51 -25.74
N SER A 117 10.09 3.81 -24.53
CA SER A 117 10.43 3.05 -23.34
C SER A 117 10.07 1.56 -23.51
N VAL A 118 10.33 0.70 -22.51
CA VAL A 118 9.85 -0.70 -22.57
C VAL A 118 8.41 -0.70 -23.07
N PRO A 119 8.06 -1.49 -24.11
CA PRO A 119 6.74 -1.47 -24.71
C PRO A 119 5.70 -1.62 -23.60
N LEU A 120 4.80 -0.66 -23.53
CA LEU A 120 3.61 -0.78 -22.71
C LEU A 120 2.70 -1.82 -23.36
N PRO A 121 1.88 -2.56 -22.58
CA PRO A 121 0.97 -3.54 -23.14
C PRO A 121 0.13 -2.94 -24.28
N ASP A 122 0.28 -3.48 -25.49
CA ASP A 122 -0.54 -3.14 -26.64
C ASP A 122 -2.01 -3.50 -26.34
N LYS A 123 -2.95 -2.68 -26.80
CA LYS A 123 -4.34 -3.12 -26.92
C LYS A 123 -4.51 -3.79 -28.27
N ASP A 124 -5.21 -4.93 -28.26
CA ASP A 124 -5.77 -5.55 -29.44
C ASP A 124 -6.46 -4.52 -30.33
N LYS A 125 -6.08 -4.52 -31.61
CA LYS A 125 -6.81 -3.86 -32.69
C LYS A 125 -8.11 -4.64 -32.93
N SER A 126 -9.18 -4.28 -32.24
CA SER A 126 -10.51 -4.59 -32.77
C SER A 126 -10.77 -3.66 -33.94
N GLU A 127 -10.84 -4.23 -35.15
CA GLU A 127 -11.22 -3.55 -36.38
C GLU A 127 -12.60 -2.88 -36.24
N GLN A 128 -12.72 -1.70 -36.87
CA GLN A 128 -13.92 -0.88 -37.06
C GLN A 128 -14.40 -0.06 -35.85
N ASP A 129 -13.86 1.16 -35.69
CA ASP A 129 -14.71 2.36 -35.73
C ASP A 129 -13.84 3.61 -36.05
N ASP A 130 -14.25 4.37 -37.06
CA ASP A 130 -13.63 5.62 -37.50
C ASP A 130 -14.01 6.75 -36.53
N GLY A 131 -13.04 7.31 -35.79
CA GLY A 131 -13.26 8.57 -35.08
C GLY A 131 -12.40 8.84 -33.85
N LEU A 132 -11.31 9.59 -34.06
CA LEU A 132 -10.67 10.54 -33.14
C LEU A 132 -10.17 10.06 -31.74
N LEU A 133 -8.83 10.14 -31.60
CA LEU A 133 -8.03 10.56 -30.43
C LEU A 133 -7.29 9.50 -29.57
N SER A 134 -6.05 9.26 -30.03
CA SER A 134 -4.74 9.23 -29.34
C SER A 134 -4.34 8.06 -28.42
N GLU A 135 -3.73 7.08 -29.10
CA GLU A 135 -2.72 6.09 -28.69
C GLU A 135 -1.40 6.71 -28.14
N GLY A 136 -1.34 8.04 -27.97
CA GLY A 136 -0.11 8.79 -27.73
C GLY A 136 0.26 9.07 -26.28
N SER A 137 -0.65 9.02 -25.30
CA SER A 137 -0.42 9.75 -24.02
C SER A 137 0.63 9.16 -23.07
N LEU A 138 0.79 7.83 -23.00
CA LEU A 138 1.75 7.19 -22.08
C LEU A 138 3.17 7.12 -22.67
N ARG A 139 3.26 6.85 -23.99
CA ARG A 139 4.51 7.05 -24.75
C ARG A 139 4.94 8.52 -24.69
N GLU A 140 4.00 9.46 -24.84
CA GLU A 140 4.27 10.91 -24.79
C GLU A 140 4.74 11.38 -23.41
N GLU A 141 4.32 10.76 -22.30
CA GLU A 141 4.77 11.15 -20.95
C GLU A 141 6.18 10.62 -20.64
N LEU A 142 6.49 9.37 -21.01
CA LEU A 142 7.85 8.84 -20.94
C LEU A 142 8.78 9.61 -21.90
N ARG A 143 8.26 9.98 -23.06
CA ARG A 143 8.89 10.92 -24.00
C ARG A 143 9.07 12.29 -23.36
N ARG A 144 8.09 12.87 -22.66
CA ARG A 144 8.22 14.17 -21.96
C ARG A 144 9.20 14.16 -20.81
N ARG A 145 9.30 13.08 -20.02
CA ARG A 145 10.37 12.93 -19.00
C ARG A 145 11.74 12.97 -19.68
N SER A 146 11.91 12.25 -20.79
CA SER A 146 13.13 12.27 -21.61
C SER A 146 13.37 13.62 -22.31
N GLU A 147 12.31 14.29 -22.79
CA GLU A 147 12.36 15.51 -23.60
C GLU A 147 12.50 16.80 -22.81
N ARG A 148 11.94 16.84 -21.60
CA ARG A 148 12.05 18.00 -20.70
C ARG A 148 13.39 17.98 -19.95
N SER A 149 13.91 16.77 -19.70
CA SER A 149 15.33 16.58 -19.36
C SER A 149 16.21 17.23 -20.43
N THR A 150 16.00 16.91 -21.72
CA THR A 150 16.81 17.45 -22.84
C THR A 150 16.57 18.93 -23.16
N LYS A 151 15.35 19.46 -23.11
CA LYS A 151 15.07 20.86 -23.53
C LYS A 151 15.58 21.93 -22.56
N GLU A 152 15.68 21.64 -21.25
CA GLU A 152 16.12 22.65 -20.28
C GLU A 152 17.65 22.83 -20.25
N ASN A 153 18.45 21.89 -20.79
CA ASN A 153 19.93 21.95 -20.71
C ASN A 153 20.67 21.25 -21.88
N LEU A 154 20.20 21.34 -23.12
CA LEU A 154 21.06 21.01 -24.28
C LEU A 154 21.98 22.21 -24.56
N PRO A 155 23.28 22.19 -24.20
CA PRO A 155 24.22 22.95 -24.98
C PRO A 155 24.34 22.28 -26.34
N VAL A 156 24.65 23.09 -27.35
CA VAL A 156 25.04 22.73 -28.72
C VAL A 156 23.93 22.81 -29.77
N ARG A 157 23.86 24.01 -30.37
CA ARG A 157 23.53 24.22 -31.78
C ARG A 157 24.30 23.21 -32.64
N TYR A 158 23.61 22.37 -33.40
CA TYR A 158 24.18 21.73 -34.59
C TYR A 158 23.42 22.15 -35.84
N ASN A 159 24.19 22.51 -36.86
CA ASN A 159 23.77 23.12 -38.13
C ASN A 159 23.57 22.10 -39.27
N ASN A 160 23.68 20.78 -39.03
CA ASN A 160 23.47 19.76 -40.05
C ASN A 160 22.18 18.98 -39.75
N LYS A 161 21.24 19.02 -40.69
CA LYS A 161 19.89 18.42 -40.56
C LYS A 161 19.83 16.94 -40.95
N ASP A 162 20.95 16.33 -41.32
CA ASP A 162 20.97 15.05 -42.06
C ASP A 162 21.77 13.92 -41.37
N GLU A 163 22.24 14.07 -40.12
CA GLU A 163 23.03 13.04 -39.42
C GLU A 163 22.36 12.53 -38.13
N ASP A 164 22.50 11.24 -37.85
CA ASP A 164 22.03 10.58 -36.63
C ASP A 164 22.77 11.12 -35.39
N VAL A 165 22.03 11.47 -34.34
CA VAL A 165 22.60 11.95 -33.06
C VAL A 165 22.60 10.83 -32.03
N ASN A 166 23.77 10.50 -31.50
CA ASN A 166 23.87 9.58 -30.36
C ASN A 166 23.47 10.28 -29.07
N ILE A 167 22.33 9.89 -28.49
CA ILE A 167 21.91 10.28 -27.15
C ILE A 167 22.40 9.22 -26.18
N ARG A 168 23.13 9.65 -25.13
CA ARG A 168 23.73 8.76 -24.13
C ARG A 168 22.99 8.87 -22.81
N GLY A 169 22.63 7.72 -22.25
CA GLY A 169 22.15 7.60 -20.89
C GLY A 169 23.25 7.19 -19.92
N TYR A 170 23.02 7.50 -18.65
CA TYR A 170 23.96 7.31 -17.56
C TYR A 170 23.26 6.74 -16.33
N LEU A 171 23.83 5.69 -15.76
CA LEU A 171 23.42 5.14 -14.46
C LEU A 171 24.30 5.75 -13.38
N HIS A 172 23.66 6.47 -12.45
CA HIS A 172 24.31 7.15 -11.34
C HIS A 172 24.10 6.33 -10.08
N LEU A 173 25.17 6.14 -9.32
CA LEU A 173 25.17 5.47 -8.03
C LEU A 173 25.44 6.53 -6.97
N TYR A 174 24.49 6.67 -6.04
CA TYR A 174 24.61 7.56 -4.89
C TYR A 174 24.62 6.75 -3.60
N GLN A 175 25.35 7.25 -2.61
CA GLN A 175 25.34 6.72 -1.26
C GLN A 175 24.87 7.80 -0.30
N THR A 176 23.94 7.48 0.59
CA THR A 176 23.50 8.43 1.62
C THR A 176 24.61 8.70 2.63
N THR A 177 24.86 9.96 2.98
CA THR A 177 25.92 10.31 3.95
C THR A 177 25.43 10.41 5.39
N ARG A 178 24.10 10.49 5.56
CA ARG A 178 23.39 10.44 6.84
C ARG A 178 22.05 9.74 6.68
N ASP A 179 21.37 9.52 7.80
CA ASP A 179 19.96 9.12 7.80
C ASP A 179 19.11 10.18 7.10
N LEU A 180 18.41 9.79 6.03
CA LEU A 180 17.45 10.63 5.33
C LEU A 180 16.08 10.52 5.98
N SER A 181 15.45 11.67 6.21
CA SER A 181 14.13 11.79 6.79
C SER A 181 13.06 11.86 5.71
N LEU A 182 12.32 10.79 5.46
CA LEU A 182 11.34 10.71 4.38
C LEU A 182 9.92 10.47 4.89
N LEU A 183 8.94 10.70 4.03
CA LEU A 183 7.56 10.25 4.22
C LEU A 183 7.20 9.22 3.14
N LEU A 184 6.92 7.99 3.55
CA LEU A 184 6.33 6.97 2.69
C LEU A 184 4.83 7.25 2.52
N ILE A 185 4.40 7.32 1.27
CA ILE A 185 3.00 7.48 0.89
C ILE A 185 2.50 6.12 0.42
N ASP A 186 1.50 5.59 1.12
CA ASP A 186 1.01 4.23 0.95
C ASP A 186 0.41 3.93 -0.44
N GLY A 187 0.21 2.63 -0.72
CA GLY A 187 -0.32 2.14 -1.98
C GLY A 187 0.65 2.36 -3.13
N MET A 188 0.12 2.38 -4.35
CA MET A 188 0.91 2.72 -5.53
C MET A 188 0.87 4.22 -5.79
N SER A 189 1.37 4.99 -4.83
CA SER A 189 1.32 6.44 -4.83
C SER A 189 2.09 7.11 -5.98
N ALA A 190 2.83 6.38 -6.81
CA ALA A 190 3.39 6.91 -8.05
C ALA A 190 2.57 6.54 -9.30
N GLY A 191 1.51 5.74 -9.19
CA GLY A 191 0.66 5.34 -10.31
C GLY A 191 -0.16 6.51 -10.84
N LYS A 192 -0.01 6.88 -12.13
CA LYS A 192 -0.76 7.97 -12.76
C LYS A 192 -2.02 7.40 -13.42
N THR A 193 -3.09 7.24 -12.64
CA THR A 193 -4.37 6.65 -13.03
C THR A 193 -5.54 7.39 -12.35
N HIS A 194 -6.74 7.31 -12.91
CA HIS A 194 -7.96 7.84 -12.29
C HIS A 194 -8.49 6.94 -11.17
N MET A 195 -7.88 5.80 -10.91
CA MET A 195 -8.37 4.79 -9.97
C MET A 195 -8.22 5.18 -8.49
N GLY A 196 -7.39 6.18 -8.18
CA GLY A 196 -7.25 6.76 -6.83
C GLY A 196 -5.86 6.68 -6.21
N THR A 197 -4.90 6.09 -6.91
CA THR A 197 -3.49 6.00 -6.51
C THR A 197 -2.84 7.33 -6.10
N LEU A 198 -3.30 8.46 -6.62
CA LEU A 198 -2.76 9.78 -6.30
C LEU A 198 -3.51 10.51 -5.18
N ASP A 199 -4.60 9.95 -4.65
CA ASP A 199 -5.52 10.62 -3.71
C ASP A 199 -4.78 11.17 -2.48
N SER A 200 -3.93 10.36 -1.85
CA SER A 200 -3.16 10.76 -0.67
C SER A 200 -2.22 11.95 -0.93
N GLN A 201 -1.69 12.07 -2.14
CA GLN A 201 -0.78 13.18 -2.48
C GLN A 201 -1.55 14.42 -2.91
N ASP A 202 -2.48 14.25 -3.84
CA ASP A 202 -3.14 15.36 -4.52
C ASP A 202 -4.23 15.95 -3.62
N LEU A 203 -5.03 15.11 -2.96
CA LEU A 203 -6.15 15.56 -2.13
C LEU A 203 -5.72 15.95 -0.71
N VAL A 204 -4.74 15.25 -0.12
CA VAL A 204 -4.29 15.53 1.25
C VAL A 204 -3.03 16.41 1.26
N LEU A 205 -1.90 15.93 0.73
CA LEU A 205 -0.63 16.67 0.85
C LEU A 205 -0.62 17.98 0.07
N ARG A 206 -1.17 18.02 -1.14
CA ARG A 206 -1.30 19.24 -1.95
C ARG A 206 -2.56 20.03 -1.64
N ALA A 207 -3.56 19.39 -0.99
CA ALA A 207 -4.87 19.97 -0.71
C ALA A 207 -5.57 20.50 -1.97
N ASN A 208 -5.42 19.79 -3.08
CA ASN A 208 -5.88 20.21 -4.39
C ASN A 208 -6.94 19.26 -4.95
N LYS A 209 -8.21 19.58 -4.69
CA LYS A 209 -9.37 18.86 -5.25
C LYS A 209 -9.66 19.21 -6.72
N ASP A 210 -9.22 20.39 -7.15
CA ASP A 210 -9.58 20.99 -8.44
C ASP A 210 -8.49 20.79 -9.51
N ALA A 211 -7.38 20.13 -9.17
CA ALA A 211 -6.31 19.82 -10.11
C ALA A 211 -6.77 18.80 -11.17
N SER A 212 -7.41 19.35 -12.19
CA SER A 212 -7.43 18.80 -13.54
C SER A 212 -6.03 18.73 -14.18
N GLU A 213 -4.97 19.28 -13.54
CA GLU A 213 -3.56 19.13 -13.93
C GLU A 213 -3.04 17.71 -13.71
N LYS A 214 -3.59 16.80 -14.50
CA LYS A 214 -3.46 15.35 -14.38
C LYS A 214 -2.11 14.76 -14.81
N MET A 215 -1.15 15.56 -15.28
CA MET A 215 0.12 15.05 -15.83
C MET A 215 1.36 15.90 -15.46
N GLY A 216 1.30 16.65 -14.35
CA GLY A 216 2.42 17.46 -13.89
C GLY A 216 3.30 16.74 -12.87
N GLU A 217 3.87 15.56 -13.14
CA GLU A 217 4.61 14.81 -12.10
C GLU A 217 5.76 15.63 -11.49
N ARG A 218 6.46 16.41 -12.31
CA ARG A 218 7.51 17.31 -11.81
C ARG A 218 6.96 18.51 -11.03
N SER A 219 5.76 18.98 -11.35
CA SER A 219 5.07 20.03 -10.56
C SER A 219 4.63 19.49 -9.20
N ARG A 220 4.03 18.29 -9.20
CA ARG A 220 3.68 17.55 -7.98
C ARG A 220 4.90 17.36 -7.10
N ALA A 221 5.99 16.84 -7.66
CA ALA A 221 7.24 16.66 -6.92
C ALA A 221 7.79 17.99 -6.37
N ARG A 222 7.69 19.10 -7.12
CA ARG A 222 8.07 20.44 -6.64
C ARG A 222 7.23 20.88 -5.45
N GLU A 223 5.91 20.82 -5.55
CA GLU A 223 4.99 21.21 -4.46
C GLU A 223 5.17 20.31 -3.22
N LEU A 224 5.38 19.02 -3.43
CA LEU A 224 5.74 18.08 -2.37
C LEU A 224 7.06 18.47 -1.72
N CYS A 225 8.09 18.83 -2.50
CA CYS A 225 9.37 19.26 -1.95
C CYS A 225 9.33 20.60 -1.21
N GLU A 226 8.47 21.53 -1.64
CA GLU A 226 8.18 22.75 -0.87
C GLU A 226 7.50 22.42 0.47
N LEU A 227 6.66 21.39 0.50
CA LEU A 227 6.06 20.88 1.74
C LEU A 227 7.11 20.19 2.62
N ALA A 228 7.96 19.34 2.05
CA ALA A 228 9.04 18.65 2.73
C ALA A 228 9.98 19.64 3.43
N ALA A 229 10.39 20.71 2.73
CA ALA A 229 11.21 21.78 3.31
C ALA A 229 10.54 22.42 4.54
N LYS A 230 9.22 22.67 4.50
CA LYS A 230 8.45 23.21 5.63
C LYS A 230 8.30 22.22 6.79
N TRP A 231 8.39 20.93 6.52
CA TRP A 231 8.17 19.84 7.48
C TRP A 231 9.47 19.20 7.97
N GLY A 232 10.63 19.64 7.49
CA GLY A 232 11.93 19.07 7.85
C GLY A 232 12.16 17.66 7.28
N LEU A 233 11.58 17.38 6.10
CA LEU A 233 11.77 16.13 5.37
C LEU A 233 12.77 16.34 4.21
N ASP A 234 13.52 15.29 3.91
CA ASP A 234 14.45 15.22 2.78
C ASP A 234 13.75 14.82 1.47
N GLY A 235 12.52 14.27 1.57
CA GLY A 235 11.82 13.72 0.43
C GLY A 235 10.65 12.79 0.77
N PHE A 236 10.23 12.03 -0.24
CA PHE A 236 9.09 11.10 -0.16
C PHE A 236 9.44 9.75 -0.78
N VAL A 237 8.86 8.67 -0.25
CA VAL A 237 8.92 7.34 -0.85
C VAL A 237 7.55 7.00 -1.44
N ARG A 238 7.54 6.47 -2.67
CA ARG A 238 6.32 6.10 -3.40
C ARG A 238 6.53 4.82 -4.20
N MET A 239 5.44 4.23 -4.67
CA MET A 239 5.49 2.98 -5.42
C MET A 239 4.77 3.05 -6.77
N GLU A 240 5.41 2.48 -7.79
CA GLU A 240 4.86 2.12 -9.10
C GLU A 240 5.36 0.70 -9.46
N ILE A 241 5.92 0.45 -10.66
CA ILE A 241 6.69 -0.76 -11.00
C ILE A 241 8.06 -0.74 -10.28
N GLY A 242 8.06 -0.49 -8.97
CA GLY A 242 9.26 -0.30 -8.16
C GLY A 242 9.05 0.73 -7.06
N VAL A 243 10.02 0.82 -6.15
CA VAL A 243 10.01 1.79 -5.04
C VAL A 243 10.92 2.96 -5.40
N GLU A 244 10.33 4.13 -5.57
CA GLU A 244 11.02 5.37 -5.89
C GLU A 244 11.10 6.29 -4.67
N VAL A 245 12.16 7.09 -4.63
CA VAL A 245 12.38 8.16 -3.66
C VAL A 245 12.44 9.48 -4.41
N ILE A 246 11.53 10.40 -4.14
CA ILE A 246 11.70 11.80 -4.52
C ILE A 246 12.68 12.41 -3.52
N LYS A 247 13.91 12.68 -3.93
CA LYS A 247 14.87 13.44 -3.11
C LYS A 247 14.81 14.91 -3.52
N CYS A 248 14.53 15.78 -2.55
CA CYS A 248 14.20 17.17 -2.84
C CYS A 248 15.40 18.08 -3.11
N ASP A 249 16.60 17.66 -2.70
CA ASP A 249 17.83 18.41 -2.88
C ASP A 249 19.00 17.43 -3.07
N PHE A 250 19.46 17.23 -4.31
CA PHE A 250 20.57 16.33 -4.61
C PHE A 250 21.94 16.91 -4.23
N SER A 251 22.03 18.20 -3.90
CA SER A 251 23.30 18.82 -3.49
C SER A 251 23.68 18.49 -2.04
N LYS A 252 22.81 17.78 -1.31
CA LYS A 252 22.98 17.45 0.11
C LYS A 252 22.75 15.98 0.39
N ASP A 253 23.52 15.48 1.34
CA ASP A 253 23.33 14.18 2.00
C ASP A 253 23.50 12.94 1.09
N LEU A 254 24.10 13.14 -0.08
CA LEU A 254 24.41 12.10 -1.06
C LEU A 254 25.86 12.26 -1.54
N ASP A 255 26.64 11.19 -1.45
CA ASP A 255 27.92 11.06 -2.11
C ASP A 255 27.71 10.40 -3.48
N LEU A 256 28.25 11.01 -4.53
CA LEU A 256 28.29 10.39 -5.85
C LEU A 256 29.38 9.32 -5.85
N VAL A 257 28.98 8.05 -5.95
CA VAL A 257 29.90 6.91 -5.98
C VAL A 257 30.40 6.65 -7.40
N ASN A 258 29.48 6.65 -8.38
CA ASN A 258 29.84 6.37 -9.77
C ASN A 258 28.81 6.95 -10.76
N ILE A 259 29.27 7.22 -11.99
CA ILE A 259 28.44 7.53 -13.16
C ILE A 259 28.91 6.66 -14.31
N MET A 260 28.06 5.74 -14.75
CA MET A 260 28.37 4.80 -15.82
C MET A 260 27.55 5.12 -17.07
N ARG A 261 28.23 5.35 -18.19
CA ARG A 261 27.58 5.53 -19.50
C ARG A 261 27.05 4.19 -19.99
N THR A 262 25.81 4.15 -20.48
CA THR A 262 25.23 2.94 -21.08
C THR A 262 25.57 2.82 -22.57
N GLU A 263 25.50 1.60 -23.09
CA GLU A 263 25.73 1.33 -24.51
C GLU A 263 24.54 1.74 -25.37
N VAL A 264 24.82 2.20 -26.59
CA VAL A 264 23.75 2.51 -27.56
C VAL A 264 23.08 1.19 -27.96
N ARG A 265 21.74 1.18 -28.06
CA ARG A 265 20.94 0.00 -28.43
C ARG A 265 21.42 -0.80 -29.66
N ASN A 266 22.14 -0.20 -30.61
CA ASN A 266 22.62 -0.92 -31.80
C ASN A 266 23.97 -1.64 -31.57
N ASP A 267 24.63 -1.37 -30.44
CA ASP A 267 25.95 -1.89 -30.09
C ASP A 267 25.87 -3.02 -29.03
N ILE A 268 24.65 -3.46 -28.67
CA ILE A 268 24.38 -4.57 -27.73
C ILE A 268 24.09 -5.88 -28.47
N MET A 269 24.23 -7.03 -27.77
CA MET A 269 24.22 -8.38 -28.35
C MET A 269 22.90 -8.76 -29.07
N GLU A 270 21.79 -8.14 -28.69
CA GLU A 270 20.51 -8.19 -29.40
C GLU A 270 19.96 -6.76 -29.51
N ASP A 271 19.21 -6.43 -30.57
CA ASP A 271 18.65 -5.09 -30.89
C ASP A 271 17.56 -4.60 -29.88
N LYS A 272 17.53 -5.20 -28.69
CA LYS A 272 16.63 -4.89 -27.59
C LYS A 272 17.47 -4.76 -26.33
N GLY A 273 17.48 -3.55 -25.75
CA GLY A 273 17.94 -3.34 -24.37
C GLY A 273 17.04 -4.06 -23.36
N MET A 274 17.07 -3.66 -22.09
CA MET A 274 16.20 -4.26 -21.06
C MET A 274 14.74 -4.38 -21.52
N ASP A 275 14.20 -5.58 -21.44
CA ASP A 275 12.82 -5.89 -21.80
C ASP A 275 11.87 -5.83 -20.59
N ALA A 276 10.56 -5.94 -20.84
CA ALA A 276 9.54 -5.89 -19.78
C ALA A 276 9.69 -7.04 -18.78
N PHE A 277 10.10 -8.22 -19.24
CA PHE A 277 10.26 -9.39 -18.39
C PHE A 277 11.40 -9.20 -17.39
N GLN A 278 12.57 -8.75 -17.85
CA GLN A 278 13.74 -8.48 -17.02
C GLN A 278 13.44 -7.40 -15.98
N TRP A 279 12.73 -6.34 -16.39
CA TRP A 279 12.35 -5.26 -15.48
C TRP A 279 11.35 -5.74 -14.42
N ILE A 280 10.26 -6.42 -14.84
CA ILE A 280 9.26 -6.99 -13.93
C ILE A 280 9.89 -8.02 -12.99
N ARG A 281 10.82 -8.85 -13.47
CA ARG A 281 11.57 -9.79 -12.63
C ARG A 281 12.31 -9.06 -11.51
N ALA A 282 13.12 -8.07 -11.85
CA ALA A 282 13.94 -7.37 -10.87
C ALA A 282 13.11 -6.76 -9.74
N VAL A 283 11.93 -6.21 -10.07
CA VAL A 283 11.04 -5.58 -9.08
C VAL A 283 10.20 -6.61 -8.32
N ALA A 284 9.83 -7.73 -8.95
CA ALA A 284 9.08 -8.82 -8.33
C ALA A 284 9.88 -9.52 -7.22
N GLU A 285 11.22 -9.56 -7.33
CA GLU A 285 12.10 -10.03 -6.25
C GLU A 285 11.97 -9.20 -4.96
N ARG A 286 11.38 -7.99 -5.03
CA ARG A 286 11.19 -7.06 -3.91
C ARG A 286 9.74 -6.94 -3.45
N TYR A 287 8.88 -7.88 -3.85
CA TYR A 287 7.46 -7.84 -3.50
C TYR A 287 7.16 -7.74 -2.01
N ASP A 288 7.92 -8.45 -1.18
CA ASP A 288 7.70 -8.51 0.27
C ASP A 288 8.57 -7.51 1.05
N GLY A 289 9.33 -6.67 0.34
CA GLY A 289 10.13 -5.61 0.94
C GLY A 289 11.42 -5.34 0.16
N ILE A 290 11.97 -4.14 0.35
CA ILE A 290 13.19 -3.69 -0.32
C ILE A 290 14.49 -4.23 0.32
N GLY A 291 14.40 -5.02 1.39
CA GLY A 291 15.51 -5.73 2.02
C GLY A 291 16.57 -4.86 2.71
N ALA A 292 17.45 -5.53 3.47
CA ALA A 292 18.62 -4.97 4.14
C ALA A 292 18.36 -3.70 4.99
N ASP A 293 17.17 -3.57 5.57
CA ASP A 293 16.73 -2.42 6.36
C ASP A 293 16.97 -1.06 5.69
N ARG A 294 17.00 -1.03 4.35
CA ARG A 294 17.27 0.19 3.55
C ARG A 294 16.17 1.25 3.68
N LEU A 295 15.01 0.88 4.22
CA LEU A 295 13.93 1.77 4.59
C LEU A 295 13.32 1.32 5.92
N ARG A 296 13.46 2.15 6.95
CA ARG A 296 12.94 1.91 8.30
C ARG A 296 11.68 2.74 8.53
N ILE A 297 10.53 2.08 8.56
CA ILE A 297 9.21 2.70 8.71
C ILE A 297 8.86 2.86 10.20
N ASP A 298 8.47 4.06 10.62
CA ASP A 298 8.01 4.35 11.99
C ASP A 298 6.49 4.19 12.10
N PHE A 299 6.05 2.94 12.35
CA PHE A 299 4.63 2.64 12.51
C PHE A 299 4.00 3.33 13.72
N SER A 300 4.77 3.62 14.78
CA SER A 300 4.29 4.34 15.97
C SER A 300 4.00 5.83 15.73
N SER A 301 4.26 6.30 14.51
CA SER A 301 3.95 7.65 14.02
C SER A 301 3.18 7.61 12.68
N MET A 302 2.57 6.47 12.35
CA MET A 302 1.71 6.29 11.17
C MET A 302 0.43 7.11 11.29
N VAL A 303 0.08 7.86 10.24
CA VAL A 303 -1.24 8.49 10.12
C VAL A 303 -1.96 7.88 8.93
N SER A 304 -3.21 7.45 9.12
CA SER A 304 -4.03 6.91 8.04
C SER A 304 -5.38 7.59 8.00
N GLY A 305 -5.88 7.88 6.81
CA GLY A 305 -7.26 8.33 6.61
C GLY A 305 -8.30 7.34 7.14
N LEU A 306 -7.94 6.07 7.30
CA LEU A 306 -8.81 5.04 7.88
C LEU A 306 -9.15 5.31 9.34
N PHE A 307 -8.29 6.00 10.10
CA PHE A 307 -8.58 6.35 11.50
C PHE A 307 -9.59 7.49 11.66
N PHE A 308 -9.95 8.19 10.58
CA PHE A 308 -10.75 9.41 10.66
C PHE A 308 -12.22 9.17 10.30
N PRO A 309 -13.15 9.97 10.85
CA PRO A 309 -14.57 9.97 10.52
C PRO A 309 -14.86 10.58 9.14
N ILE A 310 -14.24 10.05 8.09
CA ILE A 310 -14.33 10.54 6.71
C ILE A 310 -15.00 9.52 5.80
N ASN A 311 -15.64 10.00 4.74
CA ASN A 311 -16.22 9.13 3.73
C ASN A 311 -15.13 8.59 2.79
N ILE A 312 -14.87 7.28 2.86
CA ILE A 312 -13.88 6.58 2.03
C ILE A 312 -14.46 5.85 0.81
N SER A 313 -15.72 6.13 0.47
CA SER A 313 -16.41 5.49 -0.66
C SER A 313 -15.84 5.94 -2.00
N ASN A 314 -15.92 5.08 -3.02
CA ASN A 314 -15.56 5.50 -4.37
C ASN A 314 -16.59 6.51 -4.91
N THR A 315 -16.11 7.57 -5.55
CA THR A 315 -16.96 8.49 -6.31
C THR A 315 -17.41 7.92 -7.64
N ASN A 316 -16.73 6.88 -8.15
CA ASN A 316 -17.17 6.11 -9.32
C ASN A 316 -18.06 4.93 -8.89
N PRO A 317 -19.38 4.96 -9.19
CA PRO A 317 -20.31 3.91 -8.77
C PRO A 317 -20.05 2.55 -9.45
N LYS A 318 -19.28 2.51 -10.54
CA LYS A 318 -18.89 1.26 -11.22
C LYS A 318 -17.74 0.53 -10.53
N ARG A 319 -17.05 1.18 -9.58
CA ARG A 319 -15.89 0.62 -8.86
C ARG A 319 -16.04 0.74 -7.33
N PRO A 320 -17.14 0.24 -6.73
CA PRO A 320 -17.34 0.32 -5.28
C PRO A 320 -16.29 -0.46 -4.47
N ASP A 321 -15.57 -1.36 -5.13
CA ASP A 321 -14.41 -2.11 -4.64
C ASP A 321 -13.22 -1.21 -4.28
N LEU A 322 -13.03 -0.09 -4.99
CA LEU A 322 -11.92 0.83 -4.77
C LEU A 322 -12.29 1.92 -3.76
N LYS A 323 -11.95 1.71 -2.49
CA LYS A 323 -12.05 2.77 -1.47
C LYS A 323 -11.09 3.92 -1.79
N ARG A 324 -11.52 5.16 -1.52
CA ARG A 324 -10.82 6.39 -1.94
C ARG A 324 -10.98 7.52 -0.95
N LEU A 325 -10.05 8.48 -0.95
CA LEU A 325 -10.19 9.74 -0.18
C LEU A 325 -11.03 10.78 -0.93
N GLY A 326 -11.33 10.55 -2.22
CA GLY A 326 -12.08 11.48 -3.08
C GLY A 326 -13.43 11.94 -2.52
N ALA A 327 -14.15 11.07 -1.80
CA ALA A 327 -15.47 11.36 -1.24
C ALA A 327 -15.46 12.17 0.06
N ALA A 328 -14.32 12.26 0.77
CA ALA A 328 -14.17 13.05 1.99
C ALA A 328 -14.27 14.55 1.69
N THR A 329 -14.72 15.38 2.62
CA THR A 329 -14.85 16.83 2.37
C THR A 329 -13.48 17.54 2.32
N PRO A 330 -13.35 18.70 1.64
CA PRO A 330 -12.09 19.48 1.68
C PRO A 330 -11.66 19.85 3.09
N LYS A 331 -12.61 20.11 4.00
CA LYS A 331 -12.34 20.39 5.42
C LYS A 331 -11.71 19.17 6.10
N GLU A 332 -12.32 17.99 5.95
CA GLU A 332 -11.81 16.73 6.51
C GLU A 332 -10.39 16.41 6.05
N LEU A 333 -10.11 16.53 4.75
CA LEU A 333 -8.79 16.27 4.18
C LEU A 333 -7.74 17.28 4.67
N LYS A 334 -8.14 18.54 4.86
CA LYS A 334 -7.29 19.57 5.45
C LYS A 334 -7.00 19.28 6.92
N ASP A 335 -8.00 18.84 7.69
CA ASP A 335 -7.83 18.45 9.09
C ASP A 335 -6.88 17.24 9.22
N LEU A 336 -7.01 16.24 8.34
CA LEU A 336 -6.09 15.10 8.21
C LEU A 336 -4.65 15.57 7.95
N LYS A 337 -4.44 16.48 6.98
CA LYS A 337 -3.11 17.06 6.70
C LYS A 337 -2.54 17.79 7.91
N VAL A 338 -3.37 18.54 8.65
CA VAL A 338 -2.96 19.27 9.85
C VAL A 338 -2.55 18.30 10.96
N TYR A 339 -3.31 17.22 11.16
CA TYR A 339 -2.97 16.17 12.11
C TYR A 339 -1.63 15.51 11.74
N LEU A 340 -1.47 15.11 10.47
CA LEU A 340 -0.23 14.54 9.95
C LEU A 340 0.98 15.44 10.22
N LYS A 341 0.86 16.74 9.94
CA LYS A 341 1.93 17.72 10.26
C LYS A 341 2.26 17.72 11.75
N GLY A 342 1.24 17.65 12.62
CA GLY A 342 1.42 17.61 14.06
C GLY A 342 2.21 16.38 14.52
N VAL A 343 1.88 15.21 13.99
CA VAL A 343 2.62 13.95 14.25
C VAL A 343 4.06 14.04 13.75
N LEU A 344 4.25 14.51 12.50
CA LEU A 344 5.58 14.63 11.88
C LEU A 344 6.49 15.67 12.55
N SER A 345 5.92 16.61 13.30
CA SER A 345 6.69 17.60 14.07
C SER A 345 7.28 17.02 15.36
N GLN A 346 6.87 15.80 15.75
CA GLN A 346 7.42 15.09 16.91
C GLN A 346 8.62 14.23 16.51
N PRO A 347 9.55 13.93 17.43
CA PRO A 347 10.61 12.97 17.17
C PRO A 347 10.05 11.60 16.77
N ARG A 348 10.74 10.91 15.85
CA ARG A 348 10.43 9.52 15.50
C ARG A 348 10.45 8.64 16.75
N ARG A 349 9.51 7.69 16.81
CA ARG A 349 9.27 6.90 18.01
C ARG A 349 9.83 5.49 17.90
N TYR A 350 9.51 4.78 16.80
CA TYR A 350 9.87 3.37 16.62
C TYR A 350 9.50 2.50 17.84
N THR A 351 8.42 2.83 18.55
CA THR A 351 8.05 2.22 19.83
C THR A 351 7.73 0.74 19.67
N VAL A 352 6.95 0.40 18.63
CA VAL A 352 6.53 -0.97 18.35
C VAL A 352 6.71 -1.25 16.87
N ASN A 353 7.32 -2.40 16.54
CA ASN A 353 7.32 -2.92 15.18
C ASN A 353 5.97 -3.58 14.86
N TRP A 354 4.96 -2.75 14.59
CA TRP A 354 3.59 -3.22 14.31
C TRP A 354 3.51 -4.12 13.07
N GLN A 355 4.31 -3.86 12.04
CA GLN A 355 4.37 -4.74 10.87
C GLN A 355 4.91 -6.13 11.22
N GLY A 356 5.92 -6.22 12.09
CA GLY A 356 6.39 -7.51 12.62
C GLY A 356 5.32 -8.27 13.41
N VAL A 357 4.49 -7.56 14.19
CA VAL A 357 3.34 -8.18 14.89
C VAL A 357 2.33 -8.74 13.88
N VAL A 358 2.00 -7.96 12.86
CA VAL A 358 1.10 -8.38 11.77
C VAL A 358 1.67 -9.58 11.01
N ASP A 359 2.97 -9.62 10.74
CA ASP A 359 3.63 -10.74 10.07
C ASP A 359 3.54 -12.04 10.88
N LEU A 360 3.68 -11.98 12.20
CA LEU A 360 3.51 -13.15 13.07
C LEU A 360 2.07 -13.68 13.01
N ILE A 361 1.08 -12.79 13.01
CA ILE A 361 -0.34 -13.13 12.91
C ILE A 361 -0.64 -13.79 11.55
N VAL A 362 -0.21 -13.17 10.46
CA VAL A 362 -0.39 -13.71 9.09
C VAL A 362 0.31 -15.07 8.97
N SER A 363 1.53 -15.19 9.47
CA SER A 363 2.31 -16.44 9.43
C SER A 363 1.63 -17.58 10.19
N ARG A 364 1.00 -17.28 11.33
CA ARG A 364 0.28 -18.27 12.13
C ARG A 364 -1.00 -18.75 11.45
N TYR A 365 -1.79 -17.83 10.91
CA TYR A 365 -3.19 -18.11 10.56
C TYR A 365 -3.44 -18.23 9.06
N SER A 366 -2.66 -17.59 8.18
CA SER A 366 -3.04 -17.44 6.76
C SER A 366 -3.20 -18.77 6.05
N LYS A 367 -2.18 -19.65 6.14
CA LYS A 367 -2.22 -20.98 5.51
C LYS A 367 -3.24 -21.91 6.17
N ARG A 368 -3.45 -21.79 7.49
CA ARG A 368 -4.41 -22.61 8.25
C ARG A 368 -5.85 -22.31 7.85
N ILE A 369 -6.20 -21.02 7.81
CA ILE A 369 -7.52 -20.57 7.34
C ILE A 369 -7.74 -21.02 5.90
N ALA A 370 -6.76 -20.82 5.01
CA ALA A 370 -6.86 -21.25 3.60
C ALA A 370 -7.05 -22.77 3.46
N LEU A 371 -6.34 -23.57 4.27
CA LEU A 371 -6.51 -25.02 4.31
C LEU A 371 -7.93 -25.40 4.73
N MET A 372 -8.44 -24.83 5.82
CA MET A 372 -9.80 -25.11 6.31
C MET A 372 -10.89 -24.64 5.35
N ALA A 373 -10.68 -23.54 4.62
CA ALA A 373 -11.58 -23.06 3.59
C ALA A 373 -11.57 -23.91 2.30
N TYR A 374 -10.56 -24.76 2.11
CA TYR A 374 -10.39 -25.55 0.88
C TYR A 374 -11.50 -26.60 0.73
N LYS A 375 -12.34 -26.44 -0.29
CA LYS A 375 -13.54 -27.26 -0.52
C LYS A 375 -13.27 -28.76 -0.64
N ARG A 376 -12.11 -29.15 -1.15
CA ARG A 376 -11.77 -30.57 -1.40
C ARG A 376 -10.98 -31.21 -0.25
N LEU A 377 -10.70 -30.49 0.84
CA LEU A 377 -10.01 -31.07 1.99
C LEU A 377 -10.92 -32.15 2.62
N PRO A 378 -10.45 -33.40 2.87
CA PRO A 378 -11.24 -34.39 3.61
C PRO A 378 -11.63 -33.91 5.02
N SER A 379 -12.81 -34.34 5.50
CA SER A 379 -13.38 -33.86 6.77
C SER A 379 -12.47 -34.07 7.99
N HIS A 380 -11.77 -35.20 8.09
CA HIS A 380 -10.87 -35.48 9.22
C HIS A 380 -9.68 -34.50 9.27
N TYR A 381 -9.12 -34.11 8.12
CA TYR A 381 -8.05 -33.08 8.09
C TYR A 381 -8.57 -31.70 8.49
N PHE A 382 -9.82 -31.37 8.13
CA PHE A 382 -10.45 -30.14 8.58
C PHE A 382 -10.61 -30.12 10.11
N ILE A 383 -11.14 -31.21 10.69
CA ILE A 383 -11.32 -31.35 12.15
C ILE A 383 -9.98 -31.24 12.87
N ASN A 384 -8.95 -31.96 12.40
CA ASN A 384 -7.60 -31.92 12.98
C ASN A 384 -6.99 -30.51 12.93
N GLU A 385 -7.24 -29.75 11.86
CA GLU A 385 -6.75 -28.38 11.74
C GLU A 385 -7.47 -27.43 12.69
N VAL A 386 -8.79 -27.54 12.85
CA VAL A 386 -9.56 -26.79 13.85
C VAL A 386 -9.07 -27.12 15.27
N GLU A 387 -8.88 -28.40 15.56
CA GLU A 387 -8.38 -28.87 16.84
C GLU A 387 -6.96 -28.32 17.10
N GLY A 388 -6.03 -28.49 16.17
CA GLY A 388 -4.67 -27.96 16.30
C GLY A 388 -4.61 -26.43 16.43
N ALA A 389 -5.50 -25.69 15.77
CA ALA A 389 -5.58 -24.24 15.86
C ALA A 389 -6.13 -23.74 17.21
N THR A 390 -7.02 -24.52 17.86
CA THR A 390 -7.74 -24.10 19.07
C THR A 390 -7.18 -24.71 20.36
N MET A 391 -6.57 -25.90 20.33
CA MET A 391 -6.02 -26.53 21.53
C MET A 391 -4.86 -25.76 22.14
N THR A 392 -4.13 -24.95 21.36
CA THR A 392 -2.95 -24.21 21.86
C THR A 392 -3.26 -23.32 23.07
N TRP A 393 -4.48 -22.74 23.14
CA TRP A 393 -4.88 -21.81 24.20
C TRP A 393 -5.95 -22.39 25.12
N TYR A 394 -6.43 -23.60 24.83
CA TYR A 394 -7.49 -24.23 25.58
C TYR A 394 -6.90 -24.98 26.76
N ASP A 395 -7.13 -24.44 27.95
CA ASP A 395 -6.76 -25.09 29.20
C ASP A 395 -7.65 -26.34 29.43
N ALA A 396 -7.03 -27.51 29.46
CA ALA A 396 -7.75 -28.79 29.48
C ALA A 396 -8.41 -29.03 30.85
N PRO A 397 -9.55 -29.73 30.90
CA PRO A 397 -10.12 -30.14 32.18
C PRO A 397 -9.19 -31.13 32.90
N THR A 398 -9.21 -31.07 34.22
CA THR A 398 -8.45 -31.99 35.08
C THR A 398 -9.00 -33.42 34.97
N SER A 399 -8.09 -34.39 35.01
CA SER A 399 -8.37 -35.82 35.12
C SER A 399 -8.17 -36.29 36.56
N PRO A 400 -8.95 -37.29 37.05
CA PRO A 400 -8.75 -37.86 38.39
C PRO A 400 -7.34 -38.38 38.68
N ASP A 401 -6.60 -38.74 37.63
CA ASP A 401 -5.24 -39.28 37.72
C ASP A 401 -4.15 -38.18 37.56
N ASP A 402 -4.52 -36.91 37.47
CA ASP A 402 -3.55 -35.82 37.36
C ASP A 402 -2.83 -35.61 38.70
N VAL A 403 -1.52 -35.82 38.70
CA VAL A 403 -0.67 -35.78 39.91
C VAL A 403 0.01 -34.43 40.15
N THR A 404 -0.25 -33.43 39.31
CA THR A 404 0.39 -32.10 39.34
C THR A 404 -0.62 -30.94 39.30
N LEU A 405 -1.69 -31.02 40.11
CA LEU A 405 -2.75 -30.00 40.13
C LEU A 405 -2.72 -29.12 41.40
N GLU A 406 -3.03 -27.85 41.24
CA GLU A 406 -3.56 -26.98 42.30
C GLU A 406 -5.09 -26.86 42.13
N GLU A 407 -5.83 -26.66 43.24
CA GLU A 407 -7.30 -26.56 43.19
C GLU A 407 -7.76 -25.37 42.32
N GLU A 408 -8.55 -25.64 41.29
CA GLU A 408 -9.17 -24.60 40.45
C GLU A 408 -10.69 -24.51 40.65
N GLY A 409 -11.19 -23.28 40.73
CA GLY A 409 -12.61 -22.97 40.77
C GLY A 409 -13.32 -23.18 39.43
N SER A 410 -14.58 -22.77 39.36
CA SER A 410 -15.37 -22.78 38.11
C SER A 410 -14.79 -21.78 37.10
N ILE A 411 -14.11 -22.27 36.06
CA ILE A 411 -13.49 -21.46 35.00
C ILE A 411 -14.23 -21.64 33.67
N ASN A 412 -14.56 -20.53 33.01
CA ASN A 412 -15.06 -20.56 31.62
C ASN A 412 -13.89 -20.73 30.64
N ARG A 413 -13.42 -21.97 30.49
CA ARG A 413 -12.22 -22.33 29.70
C ARG A 413 -12.27 -21.79 28.27
N THR A 414 -13.41 -21.88 27.59
CA THR A 414 -13.54 -21.39 26.20
C THR A 414 -13.36 -19.88 26.12
N ALA A 415 -13.96 -19.11 27.02
CA ALA A 415 -13.81 -17.66 27.03
C ALA A 415 -12.36 -17.24 27.31
N ASN A 416 -11.70 -17.89 28.27
CA ASN A 416 -10.29 -17.65 28.56
C ASN A 416 -9.39 -18.00 27.37
N ALA A 417 -9.68 -19.11 26.69
CA ALA A 417 -8.91 -19.56 25.54
C ALA A 417 -9.05 -18.62 24.33
N ILE A 418 -10.24 -18.03 24.13
CA ILE A 418 -10.46 -16.97 23.14
C ILE A 418 -9.64 -15.73 23.51
N GLU A 419 -9.64 -15.34 24.79
CA GLU A 419 -8.89 -14.16 25.25
C GLU A 419 -7.37 -14.36 25.07
N GLU A 420 -6.84 -15.51 25.47
CA GLU A 420 -5.42 -15.85 25.29
C GLU A 420 -5.03 -15.85 23.80
N CYS A 421 -5.85 -16.46 22.95
CA CYS A 421 -5.69 -16.42 21.49
C CYS A 421 -5.63 -14.98 20.95
N ARG A 422 -6.51 -14.11 21.46
CA ARG A 422 -6.68 -12.72 21.02
C ARG A 422 -5.51 -11.84 21.41
N VAL A 423 -4.97 -12.01 22.62
CA VAL A 423 -3.91 -11.10 23.13
C VAL A 423 -2.50 -11.60 22.88
N HIS A 424 -2.28 -12.89 22.60
CA HIS A 424 -0.95 -13.50 22.57
C HIS A 424 0.09 -12.71 21.75
N TYR A 425 -0.22 -12.40 20.48
CA TYR A 425 0.70 -11.67 19.60
C TYR A 425 0.83 -10.18 19.94
N LEU A 426 -0.07 -9.64 20.76
CA LEU A 426 -0.07 -8.25 21.21
C LEU A 426 0.67 -8.06 22.54
N ARG A 427 0.89 -9.13 23.31
CA ARG A 427 1.59 -9.08 24.61
C ARG A 427 2.94 -8.36 24.56
N PRO A 428 3.83 -8.57 23.57
CA PRO A 428 5.10 -7.86 23.53
C PRO A 428 4.92 -6.33 23.42
N ALA A 429 3.92 -5.86 22.67
CA ALA A 429 3.64 -4.44 22.54
C ALA A 429 3.10 -3.83 23.85
N LEU A 430 2.34 -4.62 24.64
CA LEU A 430 1.79 -4.16 25.93
C LEU A 430 2.88 -3.85 26.97
N LEU A 431 4.09 -4.40 26.84
CA LEU A 431 5.21 -4.11 27.73
C LEU A 431 5.72 -2.66 27.63
N VAL A 432 5.37 -1.95 26.56
CA VAL A 432 5.75 -0.56 26.33
C VAL A 432 4.53 0.35 26.19
N LYS A 433 3.37 -0.08 26.71
CA LYS A 433 2.07 0.59 26.56
C LYS A 433 2.09 2.03 27.05
N GLU A 434 2.81 2.30 28.13
CA GLU A 434 3.01 3.63 28.69
C GLU A 434 3.76 4.60 27.76
N LYS A 435 4.48 4.08 26.75
CA LYS A 435 5.16 4.88 25.72
C LYS A 435 4.34 5.03 24.44
N TRP A 436 3.16 4.42 24.37
CA TRP A 436 2.34 4.44 23.16
C TRP A 436 1.85 5.84 22.81
N SER A 437 1.99 6.17 21.54
CA SER A 437 1.33 7.32 20.93
C SER A 437 -0.17 7.07 20.77
N MET A 438 -0.90 8.08 20.26
CA MET A 438 -2.28 7.84 19.82
C MET A 438 -2.31 6.85 18.65
N GLU A 439 -1.35 6.93 17.74
CA GLU A 439 -1.22 6.04 16.59
C GLU A 439 -1.05 4.57 17.03
N ASP A 440 -0.20 4.31 18.03
CA ASP A 440 -0.02 2.97 18.61
C ASP A 440 -1.33 2.41 19.19
N ARG A 441 -2.16 3.25 19.83
CA ARG A 441 -3.46 2.83 20.40
C ARG A 441 -4.47 2.48 19.31
N LEU A 442 -4.51 3.28 18.24
CA LEU A 442 -5.39 3.03 17.10
C LEU A 442 -5.00 1.73 16.39
N ILE A 443 -3.70 1.52 16.17
CA ILE A 443 -3.18 0.28 15.58
C ILE A 443 -3.51 -0.91 16.47
N TYR A 444 -3.23 -0.84 17.78
CA TYR A 444 -3.55 -1.91 18.72
C TYR A 444 -5.04 -2.28 18.65
N ALA A 445 -5.96 -1.30 18.68
CA ALA A 445 -7.40 -1.56 18.61
C ALA A 445 -7.81 -2.28 17.31
N SER A 446 -7.22 -1.90 16.17
CA SER A 446 -7.45 -2.59 14.89
C SER A 446 -6.94 -4.04 14.92
N LEU A 447 -5.71 -4.28 15.38
CA LEU A 447 -5.13 -5.62 15.42
C LEU A 447 -5.86 -6.53 16.41
N GLU A 448 -6.25 -5.98 17.55
CA GLU A 448 -7.04 -6.64 18.58
C GLU A 448 -8.42 -7.05 18.07
N THR A 449 -9.07 -6.18 17.28
CA THR A 449 -10.34 -6.48 16.60
C THR A 449 -10.18 -7.63 15.60
N VAL A 450 -9.15 -7.59 14.75
CA VAL A 450 -8.86 -8.66 13.78
C VAL A 450 -8.61 -10.01 14.47
N LEU A 451 -7.78 -10.02 15.52
CA LEU A 451 -7.53 -11.24 16.31
C LEU A 451 -8.80 -11.72 17.01
N GLY A 452 -9.65 -10.81 17.48
CA GLY A 452 -10.97 -11.12 18.00
C GLY A 452 -11.83 -11.86 16.97
N THR A 453 -11.91 -11.36 15.74
CA THR A 453 -12.65 -12.02 14.64
C THR A 453 -12.11 -13.41 14.33
N ILE A 454 -10.78 -13.57 14.25
CA ILE A 454 -10.14 -14.87 13.98
C ILE A 454 -10.44 -15.86 15.11
N CYS A 455 -10.12 -15.49 16.35
CA CYS A 455 -10.23 -16.38 17.50
C CYS A 455 -11.69 -16.78 17.77
N ASN A 456 -12.63 -15.83 17.76
CA ASN A 456 -14.05 -16.14 17.93
C ASN A 456 -14.57 -17.09 16.86
N THR A 457 -14.20 -16.88 15.59
CA THR A 457 -14.62 -17.76 14.50
C THR A 457 -14.07 -19.18 14.69
N MET A 458 -12.78 -19.35 15.02
CA MET A 458 -12.17 -20.67 15.26
C MET A 458 -12.86 -21.44 16.40
N TYR A 459 -13.09 -20.79 17.53
CA TYR A 459 -13.74 -21.43 18.68
C TYR A 459 -15.23 -21.67 18.45
N SER A 460 -15.90 -20.83 17.65
CA SER A 460 -17.27 -21.07 17.21
C SER A 460 -17.35 -22.36 16.39
N VAL A 461 -16.48 -22.52 15.39
CA VAL A 461 -16.40 -23.74 14.56
C VAL A 461 -16.09 -24.97 15.42
N ARG A 462 -15.10 -24.88 16.33
CA ARG A 462 -14.79 -25.96 17.28
C ARG A 462 -16.03 -26.40 18.07
N ARG A 463 -16.79 -25.44 18.61
CA ARG A 463 -18.01 -25.72 19.39
C ARG A 463 -19.04 -26.48 18.55
N TYR A 464 -19.26 -26.08 17.30
CA TYR A 464 -20.21 -26.77 16.41
C TYR A 464 -19.79 -28.22 16.13
N ILE A 465 -18.49 -28.47 15.90
CA ILE A 465 -17.97 -29.84 15.67
C ILE A 465 -18.14 -30.71 16.91
N LEU A 466 -17.80 -30.19 18.10
CA LEU A 466 -17.93 -30.94 19.36
C LEU A 466 -19.39 -31.32 19.64
N GLN A 467 -20.33 -30.38 19.45
CA GLN A 467 -21.75 -30.65 19.64
C GLN A 467 -22.29 -31.72 18.68
N ALA A 468 -21.79 -31.77 17.44
CA ALA A 468 -22.14 -32.83 16.49
C ALA A 468 -21.50 -34.19 16.83
N SER A 469 -20.36 -34.18 17.53
CA SER A 469 -19.62 -35.38 17.91
C SER A 469 -20.19 -36.07 19.15
N GLU A 470 -20.82 -35.32 20.06
CA GLU A 470 -21.38 -35.81 21.32
C GLU A 470 -22.77 -36.48 21.20
N ARG A 471 -23.46 -36.36 20.05
CA ARG A 471 -24.84 -36.85 19.89
C ARG A 471 -24.90 -38.33 19.49
N ASP A 472 -25.81 -39.08 20.13
CA ASP A 472 -26.02 -40.53 19.92
C ASP A 472 -26.79 -40.92 18.62
N GLY A 473 -27.01 -39.96 17.71
CA GLY A 473 -27.80 -40.11 16.48
C GLY A 473 -26.99 -40.53 15.22
N ASN A 474 -27.42 -40.06 14.04
CA ASN A 474 -26.73 -40.28 12.76
C ASN A 474 -25.43 -39.45 12.69
N ARG A 475 -24.43 -39.86 13.49
CA ARG A 475 -23.17 -39.15 13.76
C ARG A 475 -22.45 -38.68 12.49
N ASP A 476 -22.47 -39.47 11.42
CA ASP A 476 -21.75 -39.16 10.19
C ASP A 476 -22.38 -37.99 9.41
N ALA A 477 -23.72 -37.90 9.40
CA ALA A 477 -24.43 -36.83 8.70
C ALA A 477 -24.34 -35.49 9.44
N GLU A 478 -24.53 -35.50 10.76
CA GLU A 478 -24.44 -34.29 11.59
C GLU A 478 -23.00 -33.73 11.62
N LEU A 479 -21.99 -34.60 11.69
CA LEU A 479 -20.59 -34.20 11.63
C LEU A 479 -20.24 -33.61 10.25
N ALA A 480 -20.75 -34.21 9.16
CA ALA A 480 -20.55 -33.67 7.81
C ALA A 480 -21.16 -32.25 7.67
N GLU A 481 -22.34 -32.02 8.23
CA GLU A 481 -22.98 -30.69 8.27
C GLU A 481 -22.16 -29.68 9.08
N ALA A 482 -21.69 -30.06 10.27
CA ALA A 482 -20.85 -29.20 11.11
C ALA A 482 -19.52 -28.82 10.43
N VAL A 483 -18.89 -29.78 9.75
CA VAL A 483 -17.69 -29.52 8.93
C VAL A 483 -18.02 -28.56 7.79
N GLN A 484 -19.14 -28.74 7.10
CA GLN A 484 -19.53 -27.86 6.00
C GLN A 484 -19.82 -26.44 6.49
N HIS A 485 -20.49 -26.28 7.63
CA HIS A 485 -20.68 -24.98 8.27
C HIS A 485 -19.33 -24.35 8.61
N GLY A 486 -18.41 -25.12 9.21
CA GLY A 486 -17.05 -24.66 9.51
C GLY A 486 -16.29 -24.15 8.27
N ARG A 487 -16.43 -24.84 7.13
CA ARG A 487 -15.81 -24.40 5.85
C ARG A 487 -16.37 -23.07 5.37
N VAL A 488 -17.69 -22.87 5.46
CA VAL A 488 -18.33 -21.61 5.07
C VAL A 488 -17.83 -20.48 5.97
N ALA A 489 -17.80 -20.68 7.28
CA ALA A 489 -17.23 -19.72 8.23
C ALA A 489 -15.77 -19.36 7.90
N MET A 490 -14.93 -20.33 7.50
CA MET A 490 -13.54 -20.05 7.10
C MET A 490 -13.46 -19.29 5.77
N GLN A 491 -14.36 -19.56 4.81
CA GLN A 491 -14.44 -18.82 3.54
C GLN A 491 -14.89 -17.37 3.75
N GLU A 492 -15.88 -17.16 4.62
CA GLU A 492 -16.34 -15.82 5.02
C GLU A 492 -15.21 -15.06 5.72
N LEU A 493 -14.53 -15.70 6.68
CA LEU A 493 -13.37 -15.13 7.37
C LEU A 493 -12.25 -14.73 6.39
N MET A 494 -11.97 -15.55 5.37
CA MET A 494 -11.03 -15.17 4.31
C MET A 494 -11.50 -13.94 3.54
N GLY A 495 -12.79 -13.88 3.18
CA GLY A 495 -13.35 -12.72 2.49
C GLY A 495 -13.22 -11.43 3.31
N GLU A 496 -13.48 -11.51 4.61
CA GLU A 496 -13.42 -10.37 5.53
C GLU A 496 -11.98 -9.89 5.78
N LEU A 497 -11.05 -10.81 6.05
CA LEU A 497 -9.65 -10.47 6.32
C LEU A 497 -8.93 -9.97 5.06
N GLY A 498 -9.28 -10.53 3.90
CA GLY A 498 -8.79 -10.09 2.60
C GLY A 498 -7.29 -10.25 2.37
N TRP A 499 -6.55 -11.01 3.19
CA TRP A 499 -5.08 -11.02 3.16
C TRP A 499 -4.46 -11.26 1.78
N THR A 500 -3.48 -10.43 1.46
CA THR A 500 -2.76 -10.41 0.18
C THR A 500 -2.00 -11.70 -0.10
N THR A 501 -1.62 -12.43 0.95
CA THR A 501 -0.89 -13.71 0.86
C THR A 501 -1.70 -14.82 0.19
N TRP A 502 -3.04 -14.78 0.24
CA TRP A 502 -3.88 -15.77 -0.44
C TRP A 502 -3.94 -15.59 -1.96
N ARG A 503 -3.57 -14.41 -2.45
CA ARG A 503 -3.46 -14.14 -3.89
C ARG A 503 -2.06 -14.43 -4.43
N LYS A 504 -1.07 -14.60 -3.57
CA LYS A 504 0.32 -14.80 -4.01
C LYS A 504 0.57 -16.26 -4.40
N PRO A 505 1.05 -16.54 -5.64
CA PRO A 505 1.45 -17.89 -6.01
C PRO A 505 2.66 -18.32 -5.16
N GLN A 506 2.81 -19.63 -4.90
CA GLN A 506 3.86 -20.13 -4.03
C GLN A 506 5.24 -20.16 -4.71
N ALA A 507 5.32 -20.67 -5.93
CA ALA A 507 6.53 -20.70 -6.74
C ALA A 507 6.15 -20.78 -8.23
N CYS A 508 6.92 -20.10 -9.07
CA CYS A 508 6.77 -20.14 -10.53
C CYS A 508 7.92 -20.93 -11.17
N ALA A 509 7.71 -21.40 -12.40
CA ALA A 509 8.78 -22.02 -13.17
C ALA A 509 9.92 -21.01 -13.48
N PRO A 510 11.15 -21.45 -13.78
CA PRO A 510 12.28 -20.53 -14.03
C PRO A 510 12.08 -19.55 -15.19
N ASP A 511 11.20 -19.85 -16.14
CA ASP A 511 10.80 -19.02 -17.29
C ASP A 511 9.47 -18.28 -17.07
N GLU A 512 8.97 -18.27 -15.84
CA GLU A 512 7.76 -17.59 -15.42
C GLU A 512 8.03 -16.66 -14.22
N LEU A 513 7.18 -15.63 -14.06
CA LEU A 513 7.20 -14.76 -12.90
C LEU A 513 5.84 -14.74 -12.22
N SER A 514 5.85 -14.58 -10.90
CA SER A 514 4.64 -14.23 -10.15
C SER A 514 4.25 -12.80 -10.51
N VAL A 515 3.18 -12.63 -11.28
CA VAL A 515 2.75 -11.31 -11.73
C VAL A 515 1.48 -10.89 -11.00
N ILE A 516 1.52 -9.65 -10.54
CA ILE A 516 0.37 -8.88 -10.11
C ILE A 516 0.30 -7.59 -10.93
N ALA A 517 -0.90 -7.07 -11.18
CA ALA A 517 -1.05 -5.76 -11.78
C ALA A 517 -0.37 -4.67 -10.92
N MET A 518 0.67 -4.05 -11.46
CA MET A 518 1.45 -2.97 -10.85
C MET A 518 1.63 -1.85 -11.86
N TRP A 519 1.31 -0.60 -11.54
CA TRP A 519 1.27 0.45 -12.55
C TRP A 519 2.66 0.69 -13.15
N PRO A 520 2.82 0.78 -14.48
CA PRO A 520 1.77 0.78 -15.52
C PRO A 520 1.45 -0.60 -16.15
N PHE A 521 2.01 -1.69 -15.62
CA PHE A 521 1.92 -3.04 -16.15
C PHE A 521 0.80 -3.89 -15.51
N GLY A 522 0.48 -4.98 -16.19
CA GLY A 522 -0.47 -5.99 -15.75
C GLY A 522 -1.89 -5.79 -16.29
N THR A 523 -2.51 -6.91 -16.55
CA THR A 523 -3.85 -7.06 -17.10
C THR A 523 -4.90 -7.14 -15.99
N LYS A 524 -6.18 -7.15 -16.36
CA LYS A 524 -7.26 -7.44 -15.41
C LYS A 524 -7.11 -8.81 -14.76
N GLU A 525 -6.62 -9.79 -15.52
CA GLU A 525 -6.34 -11.12 -14.99
C GLU A 525 -5.29 -11.03 -13.88
N ASP A 526 -4.19 -10.31 -14.11
CA ASP A 526 -3.13 -10.12 -13.11
C ASP A 526 -3.58 -9.37 -11.84
N HIS A 527 -4.69 -8.64 -11.88
CA HIS A 527 -5.25 -8.01 -10.68
C HIS A 527 -6.21 -8.93 -9.92
N TRP A 528 -7.11 -9.62 -10.64
CA TRP A 528 -8.17 -10.41 -10.02
C TRP A 528 -7.74 -11.84 -9.70
N ASP A 529 -6.86 -12.41 -10.53
CA ASP A 529 -6.28 -13.75 -10.42
C ASP A 529 -4.77 -13.72 -10.74
N PRO A 530 -3.97 -13.05 -9.89
CA PRO A 530 -2.51 -13.02 -10.05
C PRO A 530 -1.92 -14.43 -10.03
N GLY A 531 -0.89 -14.65 -10.83
CA GLY A 531 -0.33 -15.99 -11.04
C GLY A 531 1.01 -15.98 -11.74
N CYS A 532 1.51 -17.18 -12.05
CA CYS A 532 2.74 -17.35 -12.80
C CYS A 532 2.49 -17.03 -14.29
N ARG A 533 3.28 -16.12 -14.86
CA ARG A 533 3.19 -15.68 -16.26
C ARG A 533 4.50 -15.93 -16.98
N SER A 534 4.41 -16.50 -18.18
CA SER A 534 5.55 -16.73 -19.06
C SER A 534 6.19 -15.43 -19.55
N ILE A 535 7.45 -15.53 -20.02
CA ILE A 535 8.15 -14.44 -20.72
C ILE A 535 7.27 -13.83 -21.82
N GLY A 536 6.68 -14.66 -22.68
CA GLY A 536 5.86 -14.19 -23.80
C GLY A 536 4.62 -13.41 -23.36
N THR A 537 3.93 -13.89 -22.31
CA THR A 537 2.76 -13.21 -21.74
C THR A 537 3.12 -11.84 -21.15
N ILE A 538 4.27 -11.74 -20.49
CA ILE A 538 4.72 -10.48 -19.86
C ILE A 538 5.19 -9.47 -20.91
N GLN A 539 5.90 -9.93 -21.94
CA GLN A 539 6.35 -9.07 -23.03
C GLN A 539 5.20 -8.62 -23.94
N HIS A 540 4.15 -9.44 -24.05
CA HIS A 540 2.97 -9.19 -24.90
C HIS A 540 1.67 -9.43 -24.12
N PRO A 541 1.31 -8.53 -23.18
CA PRO A 541 0.14 -8.73 -22.34
C PRO A 541 -1.16 -8.46 -23.11
N ASN A 542 -2.20 -9.24 -22.84
CA ASN A 542 -3.51 -9.00 -23.43
C ASN A 542 -4.29 -7.93 -22.64
N GLY A 543 -4.05 -6.66 -22.99
CA GLY A 543 -4.73 -5.51 -22.40
C GLY A 543 -4.10 -4.99 -21.10
N THR A 544 -4.87 -4.22 -20.34
CA THR A 544 -4.40 -3.56 -19.10
C THR A 544 -5.50 -3.47 -18.05
N TYR A 545 -5.11 -3.57 -16.77
CA TYR A 545 -5.98 -3.27 -15.64
C TYR A 545 -6.19 -1.77 -15.43
N TRP A 546 -5.13 -0.98 -15.68
CA TRP A 546 -5.09 0.43 -15.32
C TRP A 546 -5.91 1.27 -16.29
N ASP A 547 -6.76 2.16 -15.77
CA ASP A 547 -7.24 3.27 -16.57
C ASP A 547 -6.09 4.27 -16.76
N VAL A 548 -5.65 4.43 -18.00
CA VAL A 548 -4.62 5.40 -18.33
C VAL A 548 -5.32 6.76 -18.43
N LEU A 549 -4.73 7.79 -17.83
CA LEU A 549 -5.20 9.18 -17.96
C LEU A 549 -5.22 9.57 -19.45
N GLY A 550 -6.40 9.42 -20.06
CA GLY A 550 -6.76 9.97 -21.37
C GLY A 550 -7.32 11.37 -21.18
N LEU A 551 -6.87 12.29 -22.03
CA LEU A 551 -7.30 13.69 -22.09
C LEU A 551 -8.79 13.82 -22.48
N PHE A 552 -9.29 15.05 -22.34
CA PHE A 552 -10.59 15.61 -22.76
C PHE A 552 -11.71 15.54 -21.71
N ASN A 553 -12.37 16.63 -21.36
CA ASN A 553 -12.46 17.93 -22.04
C ASN A 553 -11.52 19.02 -21.52
#